data_AF-A0A965IP94-F1
#
_entry.id   AF-A0A965IP94-F1
#
_cell.length_a   1.000
_cell.length_b   1.000
_cell.length_c   1.000
_cell.angle_alpha   90.00
_cell.angle_beta   90.00
_cell.angle_gamma   90.00
#
_symmetry.space_group_name_H-M   'P 1'
#
loop_
_entity.id
_entity.type
_entity.pdbx_description
1 polymer ?
#
loop_
_entity_poly.entity_id
_entity_poly.type
_entity_poly.pdbx_seq_one_letter_code
_entity_poly.pdbx_strand_id
1 'polypeptide(L)' 'YRVSTFKKRIDAGDWDGAATECVKWNRAAGRILPGLTRRRAAEAALMR' A
#
# COMPACT_ATOMS: atom_id res chain seq x y z
N TYR A 1 17.69 -0.84 10.40
CA TYR A 1 16.81 -0.77 9.21
C TYR A 1 15.43 -1.26 9.62
N ARG A 2 14.40 -0.40 9.72
CA ARG A 2 13.06 -0.83 10.16
C ARG A 2 12.35 -1.46 8.96
N VAL A 3 12.28 -2.78 8.92
CA VAL A 3 11.65 -3.51 7.81
C VAL A 3 10.13 -3.42 7.98
N SER A 4 9.51 -2.50 7.26
CA SER A 4 8.07 -2.41 7.12
C SER A 4 7.53 -3.71 6.53
N THR A 5 6.35 -4.16 6.95
CA THR A 5 5.66 -5.33 6.37
C THR A 5 5.55 -5.25 4.85
N PHE A 6 5.38 -4.05 4.31
CA PHE A 6 5.43 -3.78 2.87
C PHE A 6 6.77 -4.20 2.22
N LYS A 7 7.91 -3.87 2.84
CA LYS A 7 9.22 -4.25 2.30
C LYS A 7 9.45 -5.77 2.37
N LYS A 8 8.96 -6.44 3.42
CA LYS A 8 8.97 -7.92 3.51
C LYS A 8 8.19 -8.58 2.37
N ARG A 9 7.02 -8.02 2.02
CA ARG A 9 6.17 -8.57 0.95
C ARG A 9 6.78 -8.36 -0.43
N ILE A 10 7.35 -7.18 -0.70
CA ILE A 10 8.11 -6.94 -1.93
C ILE A 10 9.31 -7.88 -2.04
N ASP A 11 10.07 -8.06 -0.97
CA ASP A 11 11.24 -8.96 -0.95
C ASP A 11 10.84 -10.43 -1.18
N ALA A 12 9.66 -10.83 -0.69
CA ALA A 12 9.06 -12.13 -0.95
C ALA A 12 8.44 -12.28 -2.36
N GLY A 13 8.43 -11.23 -3.18
CA GLY A 13 7.76 -11.23 -4.49
C GLY A 13 6.22 -11.25 -4.41
N ASP A 14 5.66 -10.98 -3.24
CA ASP A 14 4.23 -10.98 -2.98
C ASP A 14 3.65 -9.58 -3.31
N TRP A 15 3.41 -9.36 -4.60
CA TRP A 15 2.88 -8.10 -5.13
C TRP A 15 1.43 -7.85 -4.70
N ASP A 16 0.61 -8.88 -4.56
CA ASP A 16 -0.78 -8.78 -4.08
C ASP A 16 -0.83 -8.36 -2.60
N GLY A 17 0.00 -8.98 -1.78
CA GLY A 17 0.20 -8.60 -0.39
C GLY A 17 0.78 -7.19 -0.26
N ALA A 18 1.73 -6.81 -1.11
CA ALA A 18 2.29 -5.46 -1.11
C ALA A 18 1.24 -4.41 -1.51
N ALA A 19 0.42 -4.68 -2.53
CA ALA A 19 -0.68 -3.84 -2.97
C ALA A 19 -1.72 -3.62 -1.84
N THR A 20 -2.10 -4.69 -1.14
CA THR A 20 -3.00 -4.62 0.02
C THR A 20 -2.45 -3.74 1.14
N GLU A 21 -1.15 -3.85 1.45
CA GLU A 21 -0.52 -2.97 2.44
C GLU A 21 -0.45 -1.52 1.92
N CYS A 22 -0.18 -1.30 0.63
CA CYS A 22 -0.10 0.02 0.03
C CYS A 22 -1.42 0.80 0.15
N VAL A 23 -2.56 0.15 0.01
CA VAL A 23 -3.89 0.77 0.21
C VAL A 23 -4.12 1.23 1.65
N LYS A 24 -3.51 0.57 2.64
CA LYS A 24 -3.59 1.02 4.05
C LYS A 24 -2.82 2.32 4.30
N TRP A 25 -1.92 2.71 3.41
CA TRP A 25 -1.23 4.01 3.43
C TRP A 25 -2.07 5.12 2.78
N ASN A 26 -3.32 5.23 3.20
CA ASN A 26 -4.29 6.25 2.77
C ASN A 26 -4.52 7.36 3.82
N ARG A 27 -3.77 7.33 4.92
CA ARG A 27 -3.86 8.29 6.02
C ARG A 27 -2.84 9.41 5.82
N ALA A 28 -3.29 10.65 5.85
CA ALA A 28 -2.42 11.83 5.93
C ALA A 28 -2.93 12.75 7.05
N ALA A 29 -2.02 13.36 7.81
CA ALA A 29 -2.35 14.21 8.96
C ALA A 29 -3.37 13.58 9.94
N GLY A 30 -3.28 12.27 10.16
CA GLY A 30 -4.18 11.52 11.05
C GLY A 30 -5.59 11.25 10.49
N ARG A 31 -5.91 11.69 9.25
CA ARG A 31 -7.21 11.46 8.61
C ARG A 31 -7.07 10.56 7.39
N ILE A 32 -8.08 9.71 7.18
CA ILE A 32 -8.19 8.93 5.96
C ILE A 32 -8.65 9.88 4.85
N LEU A 33 -7.84 10.01 3.80
CA LEU A 33 -8.17 10.83 2.65
C LEU A 33 -8.85 9.95 1.59
N PRO A 34 -10.17 10.09 1.34
CA PRO A 34 -10.87 9.23 0.38
C PRO A 34 -10.32 9.37 -1.05
N GLY A 35 -9.83 10.55 -1.44
CA GLY A 35 -9.13 10.75 -2.72
C GLY A 35 -7.80 9.99 -2.80
N LEU A 36 -7.06 9.93 -1.70
CA LEU A 36 -5.81 9.17 -1.63
C LEU A 36 -6.08 7.67 -1.62
N THR A 37 -7.12 7.20 -0.91
CA THR A 37 -7.56 5.81 -0.96
C THR A 37 -7.87 5.37 -2.38
N ARG A 38 -8.60 6.19 -3.15
CA ARG A 38 -8.91 5.90 -4.56
C ARG A 38 -7.66 5.82 -5.43
N ARG A 39 -6.72 6.75 -5.27
CA ARG A 39 -5.42 6.70 -5.98
C ARG A 39 -4.63 5.44 -5.62
N ARG A 40 -4.51 5.12 -4.33
CA ARG A 40 -3.80 3.94 -3.84
C ARG A 40 -4.45 2.63 -4.28
N ALA A 41 -5.78 2.57 -4.36
CA ALA A 41 -6.50 1.42 -4.90
C ALA A 41 -6.27 1.24 -6.40
N ALA A 42 -6.19 2.33 -7.17
CA ALA A 42 -5.84 2.26 -8.59
C ALA A 42 -4.38 1.83 -8.80
N GLU A 43 -3.44 2.35 -8.00
CA GLU A 43 -2.04 1.90 -8.00
C GLU A 43 -1.92 0.42 -7.63
N ALA A 44 -2.63 -0.03 -6.60
CA ALA A 44 -2.70 -1.43 -6.19
C ALA A 44 -3.29 -2.34 -7.28
N ALA A 45 -4.34 -1.86 -7.98
CA ALA A 45 -4.93 -2.58 -9.11
C ALA A 45 -4.00 -2.65 -10.32
N LEU A 46 -3.05 -1.71 -10.46
CA LEU A 46 -2.05 -1.69 -11.53
C LEU A 46 -0.78 -2.47 -11.19
N MET A 47 -0.56 -2.79 -9.90
CA MET A 47 0.53 -3.63 -9.42
C MET A 47 0.29 -5.13 -9.62
N ARG A 48 -0.94 -5.53 -10.02
CA ARG A 48 -1.30 -6.91 -10.39
C ARG A 48 -1.04 -7.17 -11.87
#